data_AF-J4KT45-F1
#
_entry.id   AF-J4KT45-F1
#
_cell.length_a   1.000
_cell.length_b   1.000
_cell.length_c   1.000
_cell.angle_alpha   90.00
_cell.angle_beta   90.00
_cell.angle_gamma   90.00
#
_symmetry.space_group_name_H-M   'P 1'
#
loop_
_entity.id
_entity.type
_entity.pdbx_description
1 polymer ?
#
loop_
_entity_poly.entity_id
_entity_poly.type
_entity_poly.pdbx_seq_one_letter_code
_entity_poly.pdbx_strand_id
1 'polypeptide(L)'
;MYQYPGGLVAFAIVLLSILTAWAMNYTNPKIRVFGTILAAIGCFAVAVWFLSFVATSGILENPKPNQTPMDSAKPITLWIQALVSLASGVFLLFIARNQSKESYTLNLSVKNEDARYGKVSRFLHWTIAILFISLIPMGIFASIIPEGTPFRLSYYVIHKSIGVTVFILVIVRIVWNFVSKRPSLDESLINRDRKLAHIAHSTLYFLMLAVPVTGFFMTSYHGYGTYFFFWEFPPPVSESDVYILWGLFHKYLLPYLLYIVLGAHIIGTIKHHFYDKHTSAIKRMNS
;
A
#
# COMPACT_ATOMS: atom_id res chain seq x y z
N MET A 1 -24.63 5.47 17.51
CA MET A 1 -24.32 4.10 17.98
C MET A 1 -23.50 3.44 16.86
N TYR A 2 -22.20 3.25 17.05
CA TYR A 2 -21.26 2.93 15.96
C TYR A 2 -21.47 1.50 15.44
N GLN A 3 -22.17 1.38 14.30
CA GLN A 3 -22.57 0.09 13.72
C GLN A 3 -21.38 -0.75 13.22
N TYR A 4 -20.20 -0.14 13.00
CA TYR A 4 -19.00 -0.80 12.50
C TYR A 4 -17.70 -0.27 13.16
N PRO A 5 -17.18 -0.90 14.24
CA PRO A 5 -15.97 -0.43 14.92
C PRO A 5 -14.73 -0.43 14.01
N GLY A 6 -14.72 -1.26 12.96
CA GLY A 6 -13.66 -1.24 11.93
C GLY A 6 -13.53 0.09 11.18
N GLY A 7 -14.60 0.88 11.08
CA GLY A 7 -14.57 2.18 10.40
C GLY A 7 -13.63 3.20 11.07
N LEU A 8 -13.62 3.24 12.42
CA LEU A 8 -12.73 4.10 13.19
C LEU A 8 -11.26 3.71 13.00
N VAL A 9 -10.99 2.40 13.00
CA VAL A 9 -9.63 1.87 12.80
C VAL A 9 -9.12 2.23 11.39
N ALA A 10 -9.95 2.03 10.37
CA ALA A 10 -9.61 2.42 8.99
C ALA A 10 -9.31 3.92 8.90
N PHE A 11 -10.15 4.76 9.52
CA PHE A 11 -9.96 6.21 9.52
C PHE A 11 -8.66 6.62 10.20
N ALA A 12 -8.32 6.01 11.35
CA ALA A 12 -7.07 6.25 12.05
C ALA A 12 -5.84 5.85 11.20
N ILE A 13 -5.90 4.71 10.49
CA ILE A 13 -4.83 4.27 9.59
C ILE A 13 -4.63 5.28 8.45
N VAL A 14 -5.73 5.78 7.86
CA VAL A 14 -5.67 6.80 6.79
C VAL A 14 -5.09 8.11 7.30
N LEU A 15 -5.53 8.60 8.46
CA LEU A 15 -4.99 9.82 9.06
C LEU A 15 -3.50 9.69 9.39
N LEU A 16 -3.08 8.56 9.97
CA LEU A 16 -1.67 8.32 10.29
C LEU A 16 -0.81 8.26 9.03
N SER A 17 -1.33 7.66 7.94
CA SER A 17 -0.64 7.61 6.64
C SER A 17 -0.50 9.00 6.01
N ILE A 18 -1.52 9.84 6.12
CA ILE A 18 -1.48 11.25 5.70
C ILE A 18 -0.46 12.04 6.51
N LEU A 19 -0.49 11.91 7.85
CA LEU A 19 0.45 12.59 8.75
C LEU A 19 1.89 12.19 8.47
N THR A 20 2.14 10.88 8.31
CA THR A 20 3.46 10.33 7.99
C THR A 20 3.98 10.88 6.67
N ALA A 21 3.15 10.83 5.61
CA ALA A 21 3.52 11.36 4.29
C ALA A 21 3.75 12.88 4.33
N TRP A 22 2.94 13.64 5.05
CA TRP A 22 3.13 15.08 5.23
C TRP A 22 4.46 15.38 5.94
N ALA A 23 4.73 14.69 7.06
CA ALA A 23 5.93 14.90 7.87
C ALA A 23 7.21 14.58 7.09
N MET A 24 7.23 13.47 6.35
CA MET A 24 8.36 13.07 5.49
C MET A 24 8.71 14.11 4.41
N ASN A 25 7.75 14.95 4.03
CA ASN A 25 7.90 15.95 2.97
C ASN A 25 7.90 17.39 3.52
N TYR A 26 8.08 17.56 4.83
CA TYR A 26 8.08 18.88 5.47
C TYR A 26 9.41 19.62 5.31
N THR A 27 9.35 20.96 5.30
CA THR A 27 10.54 21.81 5.07
C THR A 27 11.59 21.68 6.17
N ASN A 28 11.16 21.56 7.43
CA ASN A 28 12.05 21.41 8.58
C ASN A 28 12.65 19.98 8.65
N PRO A 29 13.98 19.80 8.71
CA PRO A 29 14.62 18.48 8.78
C PRO A 29 14.19 17.65 9.98
N LYS A 30 13.98 18.25 11.16
CA LYS A 30 13.54 17.52 12.36
C LYS A 30 12.16 16.89 12.19
N ILE A 31 11.26 17.56 11.46
CA ILE A 31 9.92 17.03 11.17
C ILE A 31 10.00 15.90 10.14
N ARG A 32 10.94 15.94 9.19
CA ARG A 32 11.16 14.81 8.27
C ARG A 32 11.66 13.57 9.00
N VAL A 33 12.62 13.73 9.91
CA VAL A 33 13.09 12.64 10.78
C VAL A 33 11.93 12.04 11.56
N PHE A 34 11.06 12.89 12.14
CA PHE A 34 9.84 12.43 12.81
C PHE A 34 8.93 11.65 11.86
N GLY A 35 8.72 12.11 10.62
CA GLY A 35 7.97 11.38 9.60
C GLY A 35 8.56 10.00 9.28
N THR A 36 9.89 9.89 9.16
CA THR A 36 10.55 8.60 8.95
C THR A 36 10.43 7.67 10.16
N ILE A 37 10.46 8.22 11.38
CA ILE A 37 10.18 7.45 12.61
C ILE A 37 8.73 6.97 12.64
N LEU A 38 7.75 7.81 12.25
CA LEU A 38 6.35 7.38 12.14
C LEU A 38 6.18 6.23 11.14
N ALA A 39 6.87 6.30 9.99
CA ALA A 39 6.88 5.20 9.03
C ALA A 39 7.48 3.91 9.63
N ALA A 40 8.58 4.02 10.39
CA ALA A 40 9.18 2.89 11.10
C ALA A 40 8.21 2.28 12.14
N ILE A 41 7.52 3.12 12.92
CA ILE A 41 6.49 2.69 13.87
C ILE A 41 5.35 1.98 13.15
N GLY A 42 4.93 2.46 11.97
CA GLY A 42 3.94 1.78 11.13
C GLY A 42 4.37 0.37 10.74
N CYS A 43 5.64 0.20 10.34
CA CYS A 43 6.20 -1.13 10.06
C CYS A 43 6.21 -2.04 11.30
N PHE A 44 6.59 -1.52 12.47
CA PHE A 44 6.53 -2.28 13.72
C PHE A 44 5.09 -2.61 14.12
N ALA A 45 4.14 -1.70 13.90
CA ALA A 45 2.73 -1.95 14.19
C ALA A 45 2.17 -3.12 13.35
N VAL A 46 2.59 -3.27 12.08
CA VAL A 46 2.24 -4.44 11.26
C VAL A 46 2.87 -5.73 11.83
N ALA A 47 4.14 -5.70 12.24
CA ALA A 47 4.79 -6.85 12.84
C ALA A 47 4.15 -7.25 14.18
N VAL A 48 3.83 -6.28 15.04
CA VAL A 48 3.14 -6.48 16.31
C VAL A 48 1.71 -6.99 16.08
N TRP A 49 0.97 -6.41 15.13
CA TRP A 49 -0.34 -6.94 14.73
C TRP A 49 -0.24 -8.41 14.33
N PHE A 50 0.77 -8.77 13.54
CA PHE A 50 0.95 -10.16 13.16
C PHE A 50 1.27 -11.05 14.37
N LEU A 51 2.28 -10.71 15.17
CA LEU A 51 2.75 -11.54 16.27
C LEU A 51 1.77 -11.64 17.43
N SER A 52 1.08 -10.55 17.76
CA SER A 52 0.19 -10.48 18.93
C SER A 52 -1.25 -10.83 18.63
N PHE A 53 -1.69 -10.74 17.37
CA PHE A 53 -3.07 -11.04 16.97
C PHE A 53 -3.16 -12.16 15.95
N VAL A 54 -2.48 -12.07 14.80
CA VAL A 54 -2.62 -13.11 13.75
C VAL A 54 -2.09 -14.46 14.23
N ALA A 55 -0.87 -14.49 14.75
CA ALA A 55 -0.19 -15.71 15.18
C ALA A 55 -0.80 -16.35 16.45
N THR A 56 -1.60 -15.59 17.21
CA THR A 56 -2.23 -16.06 18.45
C THR A 56 -3.73 -16.32 18.29
N SER A 57 -4.33 -15.94 17.16
CA SER A 57 -5.78 -16.04 16.92
C SER A 57 -6.29 -17.47 16.65
N GLY A 58 -5.41 -18.45 16.43
CA GLY A 58 -5.79 -19.79 15.99
C GLY A 58 -6.10 -19.92 14.49
N ILE A 59 -6.07 -18.80 13.74
CA ILE A 59 -6.43 -18.77 12.30
C ILE A 59 -5.33 -19.35 11.43
N LEU A 60 -4.07 -19.24 11.83
CA LEU A 60 -2.98 -19.84 11.04
C LEU A 60 -3.01 -21.37 11.12
N GLU A 61 -3.48 -21.90 12.25
CA GLU A 61 -3.65 -23.33 12.52
C GLU A 61 -4.92 -23.88 11.89
N ASN A 62 -6.01 -23.10 11.91
CA ASN A 62 -7.31 -23.49 11.36
C ASN A 62 -7.84 -22.43 10.38
N PRO A 63 -7.18 -22.23 9.22
CA PRO A 63 -7.62 -21.25 8.24
C PRO A 63 -8.90 -21.72 7.52
N LYS A 64 -9.57 -20.78 6.84
CA LYS A 64 -10.63 -21.11 5.87
C LYS A 64 -10.11 -22.17 4.89
N PRO A 65 -10.92 -23.18 4.50
CA PRO A 65 -10.51 -24.20 3.55
C PRO A 65 -9.95 -23.62 2.25
N ASN A 66 -8.86 -24.21 1.77
CA ASN A 66 -8.22 -23.82 0.52
C ASN A 66 -9.19 -23.98 -0.65
N GLN A 67 -9.31 -22.95 -1.48
CA GLN A 67 -10.08 -22.98 -2.73
C GLN A 67 -9.18 -23.41 -3.89
N THR A 68 -7.87 -23.18 -3.78
CA THR A 68 -6.83 -23.53 -4.74
C THR A 68 -5.58 -24.05 -4.01
N PRO A 69 -4.71 -24.84 -4.67
CA PRO A 69 -3.44 -25.29 -4.05
C PRO A 69 -2.56 -24.14 -3.53
N MET A 70 -2.59 -22.97 -4.19
CA MET A 70 -1.83 -21.79 -3.80
C MET A 70 -2.25 -21.19 -2.46
N ASP A 71 -3.49 -21.44 -2.00
CA ASP A 71 -3.98 -20.92 -0.73
C ASP A 71 -3.20 -21.46 0.48
N SER A 72 -2.61 -22.65 0.34
CA SER A 72 -1.75 -23.26 1.37
C SER A 72 -0.52 -22.42 1.73
N ALA A 73 -0.07 -21.54 0.82
CA ALA A 73 1.08 -20.67 1.04
C ALA A 73 0.74 -19.38 1.81
N LYS A 74 -0.54 -19.08 2.07
CA LYS A 74 -0.96 -17.82 2.69
C LYS A 74 -0.43 -17.65 4.12
N PRO A 75 -0.48 -18.66 5.02
CA PRO A 75 0.09 -18.55 6.37
C PRO A 75 1.58 -18.20 6.36
N ILE A 76 2.39 -18.92 5.56
CA ILE A 76 3.84 -18.65 5.46
C ILE A 76 4.12 -17.30 4.83
N THR A 77 3.29 -16.85 3.89
CA THR A 77 3.42 -15.50 3.29
C THR A 77 3.23 -14.40 4.33
N LEU A 78 2.28 -14.55 5.26
CA LEU A 78 2.08 -13.58 6.35
C LEU A 78 3.28 -13.53 7.31
N TRP A 79 3.90 -14.68 7.62
CA TRP A 79 5.16 -14.73 8.39
C TRP A 79 6.29 -13.98 7.70
N ILE A 80 6.49 -14.20 6.40
CA ILE A 80 7.50 -13.49 5.60
C ILE A 80 7.24 -11.98 5.64
N GLN A 81 5.98 -11.56 5.51
CA GLN A 81 5.62 -10.14 5.58
C GLN A 81 5.87 -9.52 6.94
N ALA A 82 5.61 -10.25 8.03
CA ALA A 82 5.93 -9.78 9.37
C ALA A 82 7.44 -9.54 9.56
N LEU A 83 8.28 -10.47 9.07
CA LEU A 83 9.73 -10.35 9.11
C LEU A 83 10.24 -9.19 8.23
N VAL A 84 9.74 -9.07 7.00
CA VAL A 84 10.07 -7.97 6.09
C VAL A 84 9.67 -6.63 6.71
N SER A 85 8.49 -6.55 7.35
CA SER A 85 8.03 -5.35 8.02
C SER A 85 8.94 -4.98 9.21
N LEU A 86 9.30 -5.96 10.05
CA LEU A 86 10.23 -5.75 11.16
C LEU A 86 11.59 -5.22 10.67
N ALA A 87 12.17 -5.87 9.67
CA ALA A 87 13.44 -5.45 9.07
C ALA A 87 13.35 -4.05 8.46
N SER A 88 12.24 -3.73 7.77
CA SER A 88 11.98 -2.41 7.20
C SER A 88 11.88 -1.33 8.28
N GLY A 89 11.23 -1.62 9.40
CA GLY A 89 11.16 -0.71 10.55
C GLY A 89 12.54 -0.38 11.12
N VAL A 90 13.39 -1.39 11.33
CA VAL A 90 14.78 -1.20 11.80
C VAL A 90 15.59 -0.38 10.78
N PHE A 91 15.45 -0.70 9.49
CA PHE A 91 16.12 0.05 8.43
C PHE A 91 15.68 1.53 8.40
N LEU A 92 14.39 1.82 8.55
CA LEU A 92 13.88 3.19 8.61
C LEU A 92 14.39 3.94 9.84
N LEU A 93 14.58 3.28 10.99
CA LEU A 93 15.24 3.90 12.15
C LEU A 93 16.71 4.26 11.85
N PHE A 94 17.43 3.42 11.11
CA PHE A 94 18.78 3.76 10.64
C PHE A 94 18.77 4.97 9.70
N ILE A 95 17.80 5.05 8.78
CA ILE A 95 17.62 6.23 7.91
C ILE A 95 17.30 7.48 8.75
N ALA A 96 16.39 7.40 9.72
CA ALA A 96 16.04 8.51 10.59
C ALA A 96 17.25 9.02 11.39
N ARG A 97 18.09 8.10 11.91
CA ARG A 97 19.34 8.44 12.59
C ARG A 97 20.35 9.16 11.69
N ASN A 98 20.39 8.81 10.40
CA ASN A 98 21.27 9.49 9.46
C ASN A 98 20.71 10.87 9.08
N GLN A 99 19.41 10.97 8.82
CA GLN A 99 18.72 12.23 8.56
C GLN A 99 18.81 13.21 9.73
N SER A 100 18.87 12.73 10.97
CA SER A 100 18.99 13.60 12.16
C SER A 100 20.33 14.35 12.24
N LYS A 101 21.33 13.94 11.44
CA LYS A 101 22.62 14.64 11.30
C LYS A 101 22.57 15.75 10.25
N GLU A 102 21.53 15.81 9.42
CA GLU A 102 21.37 16.79 8.36
C GLU A 102 20.65 18.05 8.88
N SER A 103 21.06 19.22 8.39
CA SER A 103 20.49 20.53 8.80
C SER A 103 19.80 21.28 7.68
N TYR A 104 19.80 20.77 6.44
CA TYR A 104 19.23 21.50 5.31
C TYR A 104 17.69 21.51 5.32
N THR A 105 17.14 22.63 4.84
CA THR A 105 15.70 22.80 4.63
C THR A 105 15.27 22.24 3.29
N LEU A 106 14.14 21.55 3.25
CA LEU A 106 13.57 21.01 2.02
C LEU A 106 12.59 22.02 1.40
N ASN A 107 13.03 22.70 0.34
CA ASN A 107 12.20 23.66 -0.39
C ASN A 107 11.66 23.01 -1.66
N LEU A 108 10.38 22.61 -1.63
CA LEU A 108 9.66 22.02 -2.75
C LEU A 108 8.63 23.00 -3.29
N SER A 109 8.58 23.17 -4.60
CA SER A 109 7.45 23.78 -5.27
C SER A 109 6.20 22.90 -5.15
N VAL A 110 5.02 23.50 -5.34
CA VAL A 110 3.74 22.78 -5.28
C VAL A 110 3.66 21.76 -6.43
N LYS A 111 4.05 22.19 -7.64
CA LYS A 111 4.13 21.39 -8.86
C LYS A 111 5.50 20.71 -8.98
N ASN A 112 5.59 19.70 -9.83
CA ASN A 112 6.84 19.09 -10.26
C ASN A 112 7.70 20.10 -11.03
N GLU A 113 9.01 19.92 -10.88
CA GLU A 113 10.06 20.57 -11.66
C GLU A 113 10.69 19.54 -12.61
N ASP A 114 11.54 19.97 -13.54
CA ASP A 114 12.11 19.09 -14.57
C ASP A 114 12.88 17.90 -14.00
N ALA A 115 13.60 18.14 -12.89
CA ALA A 115 14.46 17.15 -12.25
C ALA A 115 13.87 16.53 -10.98
N ARG A 116 12.79 17.07 -10.38
CA ARG A 116 12.28 16.60 -9.07
C ARG A 116 10.77 16.73 -8.91
N TYR A 117 10.17 15.82 -8.13
CA TYR A 117 8.73 15.86 -7.86
C TYR A 117 8.39 16.96 -6.84
N GLY A 118 7.28 17.65 -7.08
CA GLY A 118 6.76 18.68 -6.20
C GLY A 118 6.09 18.11 -4.95
N LYS A 119 5.72 19.02 -4.04
CA LYS A 119 5.13 18.68 -2.74
C LYS A 119 3.86 17.83 -2.87
N VAL A 120 2.96 18.16 -3.79
CA VAL A 120 1.68 17.42 -3.97
C VAL A 120 1.92 16.01 -4.48
N SER A 121 2.79 15.85 -5.48
CA SER A 121 3.11 14.53 -6.05
C SER A 121 3.74 13.60 -5.03
N ARG A 122 4.68 14.12 -4.21
CA ARG A 122 5.33 13.35 -3.14
C ARG A 122 4.36 12.99 -2.04
N PHE A 123 3.52 13.93 -1.60
CA PHE A 123 2.49 13.69 -0.60
C PHE A 123 1.53 12.57 -1.04
N LEU A 124 0.91 12.70 -2.23
CA LEU A 124 0.01 11.68 -2.77
C LEU A 124 0.70 10.31 -2.90
N HIS A 125 1.93 10.29 -3.40
CA HIS A 125 2.67 9.04 -3.55
C HIS A 125 2.91 8.34 -2.21
N TRP A 126 3.43 9.05 -1.21
CA TRP A 126 3.76 8.44 0.08
C TRP A 126 2.51 8.01 0.86
N THR A 127 1.42 8.79 0.80
CA THR A 127 0.14 8.38 1.38
C THR A 127 -0.38 7.10 0.71
N ILE A 128 -0.39 7.03 -0.62
CA ILE A 128 -0.81 5.84 -1.36
C ILE A 128 0.11 4.65 -1.05
N ALA A 129 1.43 4.85 -1.04
CA ALA A 129 2.40 3.79 -0.82
C ALA A 129 2.22 3.14 0.56
N ILE A 130 2.07 3.94 1.62
CA ILE A 130 1.84 3.42 2.98
C ILE A 130 0.54 2.60 3.03
N LEU A 131 -0.59 3.18 2.57
CA LEU A 131 -1.88 2.49 2.59
C LEU A 131 -1.89 1.23 1.74
N PHE A 132 -1.33 1.30 0.54
CA PHE A 132 -1.34 0.20 -0.41
C PHE A 132 -0.43 -0.95 0.03
N ILE A 133 0.72 -0.67 0.63
CA ILE A 133 1.57 -1.70 1.23
C ILE A 133 0.86 -2.36 2.42
N SER A 134 0.15 -1.59 3.26
CA SER A 134 -0.64 -2.16 4.37
C SER A 134 -1.78 -3.06 3.89
N LEU A 135 -2.38 -2.79 2.73
CA LEU A 135 -3.46 -3.62 2.17
C LEU A 135 -3.02 -5.03 1.79
N ILE A 136 -1.73 -5.27 1.54
CA ILE A 136 -1.21 -6.57 1.12
C ILE A 136 -1.38 -7.64 2.22
N PRO A 137 -0.78 -7.52 3.42
CA PRO A 137 -1.02 -8.47 4.50
C PRO A 137 -2.50 -8.50 4.90
N MET A 138 -3.21 -7.37 4.80
CA MET A 138 -4.64 -7.34 5.08
C MET A 138 -5.44 -8.21 4.12
N GLY A 139 -5.19 -8.13 2.82
CA GLY A 139 -5.88 -8.93 1.82
C GLY A 139 -5.63 -10.44 1.99
N ILE A 140 -4.39 -10.81 2.29
CA ILE A 140 -4.03 -12.21 2.55
C ILE A 140 -4.74 -12.72 3.80
N PHE A 141 -4.66 -12.00 4.92
CA PHE A 141 -5.31 -12.40 6.15
C PHE A 141 -6.84 -12.44 6.00
N ALA A 142 -7.45 -11.41 5.38
CA ALA A 142 -8.87 -11.36 5.03
C ALA A 142 -9.37 -12.62 4.28
N SER A 143 -8.51 -13.22 3.47
CA SER A 143 -8.85 -14.40 2.67
C SER A 143 -8.79 -15.74 3.44
N ILE A 144 -8.14 -15.78 4.61
CA ILE A 144 -7.98 -17.01 5.42
C ILE A 144 -8.79 -16.99 6.72
N ILE A 145 -9.36 -15.86 7.12
CA ILE A 145 -10.28 -15.82 8.26
C ILE A 145 -11.41 -16.84 8.00
N PRO A 146 -11.79 -17.69 8.97
CA PRO A 146 -12.96 -18.57 8.84
C PRO A 146 -14.29 -17.83 8.77
N GLU A 147 -15.33 -18.51 8.29
CA GLU A 147 -16.70 -17.99 8.37
C GLU A 147 -17.20 -18.04 9.82
N GLY A 148 -18.05 -17.10 10.22
CA GLY A 148 -18.53 -16.97 11.60
C GLY A 148 -17.54 -16.36 12.60
N THR A 149 -16.27 -16.10 12.23
CA THR A 149 -15.31 -15.44 13.13
C THR A 149 -15.81 -14.03 13.54
N PRO A 150 -15.94 -13.72 14.85
CA PRO A 150 -16.64 -12.51 15.32
C PRO A 150 -16.11 -11.18 14.75
N PHE A 151 -14.81 -11.06 14.55
CA PHE A 151 -14.19 -9.83 14.04
C PHE A 151 -14.11 -9.74 12.51
N ARG A 152 -14.53 -10.77 11.77
CA ARG A 152 -14.38 -10.87 10.30
C ARG A 152 -14.98 -9.67 9.58
N LEU A 153 -16.21 -9.28 9.95
CA LEU A 153 -16.88 -8.14 9.36
C LEU A 153 -16.10 -6.84 9.59
N SER A 154 -15.70 -6.57 10.84
CA SER A 154 -14.88 -5.41 11.19
C SER A 154 -13.58 -5.35 10.39
N TYR A 155 -12.94 -6.50 10.17
CA TYR A 155 -11.72 -6.59 9.37
C TYR A 155 -11.98 -6.27 7.88
N TYR A 156 -13.10 -6.74 7.33
CA TYR A 156 -13.53 -6.40 5.97
C TYR A 156 -13.90 -4.94 5.81
N VAL A 157 -14.51 -4.32 6.81
CA VAL A 157 -14.75 -2.87 6.84
C VAL A 157 -13.43 -2.13 6.72
N ILE A 158 -12.40 -2.53 7.48
CA ILE A 158 -11.06 -1.91 7.43
C ILE A 158 -10.44 -2.05 6.04
N HIS A 159 -10.36 -3.27 5.53
CA HIS A 159 -9.74 -3.56 4.23
C HIS A 159 -10.45 -2.83 3.08
N LYS A 160 -11.79 -2.90 3.02
CA LYS A 160 -12.59 -2.24 1.97
C LYS A 160 -12.46 -0.72 2.03
N SER A 161 -12.52 -0.13 3.21
CA SER A 161 -12.41 1.33 3.38
C SER A 161 -11.05 1.87 2.93
N ILE A 162 -9.96 1.19 3.30
CA ILE A 162 -8.62 1.56 2.86
C ILE A 162 -8.47 1.33 1.35
N GLY A 163 -9.01 0.23 0.81
CA GLY A 163 -9.03 -0.05 -0.63
C GLY A 163 -9.73 1.04 -1.45
N VAL A 164 -10.92 1.47 -1.04
CA VAL A 164 -11.66 2.58 -1.66
C VAL A 164 -10.89 3.89 -1.54
N THR A 165 -10.27 4.16 -0.38
CA THR A 165 -9.44 5.36 -0.18
C THR A 165 -8.27 5.39 -1.16
N VAL A 166 -7.53 4.28 -1.31
CA VAL A 166 -6.42 4.17 -2.27
C VAL A 166 -6.91 4.37 -3.70
N PHE A 167 -8.03 3.76 -4.07
CA PHE A 167 -8.63 3.92 -5.40
C PHE A 167 -8.88 5.40 -5.73
N ILE A 168 -9.53 6.14 -4.82
CA ILE A 168 -9.80 7.58 -4.97
C ILE A 168 -8.49 8.37 -5.07
N LEU A 169 -7.53 8.12 -4.18
CA LEU A 169 -6.25 8.82 -4.17
C LEU A 169 -5.43 8.59 -5.46
N VAL A 170 -5.52 7.39 -6.04
CA VAL A 170 -4.85 7.07 -7.31
C VAL A 170 -5.50 7.84 -8.47
N ILE A 171 -6.83 7.97 -8.50
CA ILE A 171 -7.51 8.83 -9.47
C ILE A 171 -7.05 10.28 -9.32
N VAL A 172 -7.05 10.81 -8.09
CA VAL A 172 -6.55 12.17 -7.80
C VAL A 172 -5.10 12.33 -8.28
N ARG A 173 -4.24 11.33 -8.05
CA ARG A 173 -2.85 11.34 -8.52
C ARG A 173 -2.75 11.31 -10.04
N ILE A 174 -3.60 10.55 -10.74
CA ILE A 174 -3.65 10.53 -12.20
C ILE A 174 -4.06 11.91 -12.73
N VAL A 175 -5.13 12.49 -12.19
CA VAL A 175 -5.59 13.85 -12.54
C VAL A 175 -4.48 14.87 -12.31
N TRP A 176 -3.79 14.78 -11.17
CA TRP A 176 -2.66 15.66 -10.84
C TRP A 176 -1.51 15.58 -11.86
N ASN A 177 -1.24 14.40 -12.43
CA ASN A 177 -0.18 14.26 -13.44
C ASN A 177 -0.47 15.00 -14.75
N PHE A 178 -1.74 15.34 -15.04
CA PHE A 178 -2.08 16.20 -16.18
C PHE A 178 -1.82 17.68 -15.87
N VAL A 179 -2.00 18.09 -14.61
CA VAL A 179 -1.76 19.47 -14.15
C VAL A 179 -0.27 19.74 -13.93
N SER A 180 0.48 18.71 -13.53
CA SER A 180 1.89 18.80 -13.20
C SER A 180 2.65 17.66 -13.85
N LYS A 181 3.32 17.96 -14.97
CA LYS A 181 4.09 17.00 -15.77
C LYS A 181 5.09 16.25 -14.87
N ARG A 182 5.19 14.94 -15.07
CA ARG A 182 6.16 14.12 -14.32
C ARG A 182 7.59 14.52 -14.72
N PRO A 183 8.55 14.63 -13.78
CA PRO A 183 9.94 14.89 -14.13
C PRO A 183 10.48 13.77 -15.02
N SER A 184 11.40 14.08 -15.92
CA SER A 184 11.98 13.09 -16.86
C SER A 184 12.71 11.98 -16.09
N LEU A 185 12.75 10.76 -16.66
CA LEU A 185 13.63 9.71 -16.12
C LEU A 185 15.08 10.11 -16.35
N ASP A 186 15.96 9.76 -15.40
CA ASP A 186 17.39 10.09 -15.45
C ASP A 186 17.98 9.71 -16.82
N GLU A 187 18.68 10.65 -17.44
CA GLU A 187 19.32 10.47 -18.74
C GLU A 187 20.38 9.37 -18.71
N SER A 188 20.98 9.11 -17.54
CA SER A 188 21.97 8.06 -17.35
C SER A 188 21.41 6.63 -17.44
N LEU A 189 20.09 6.45 -17.41
CA LEU A 189 19.48 5.12 -17.54
C LEU A 189 19.59 4.61 -18.98
N ILE A 190 20.14 3.40 -19.12
CA ILE A 190 20.12 2.68 -20.40
C ILE A 190 18.67 2.46 -20.88
N ASN A 191 18.47 2.42 -22.20
CA ASN A 191 17.14 2.37 -22.82
C ASN A 191 16.27 1.21 -22.31
N ARG A 192 16.87 0.06 -21.96
CA ARG A 192 16.15 -1.10 -21.40
C ARG A 192 15.58 -0.78 -20.01
N ASP A 193 16.38 -0.23 -19.11
CA ASP A 193 15.94 0.10 -17.75
C ASP A 193 14.89 1.21 -17.76
N ARG A 194 15.03 2.19 -18.66
CA ARG A 194 14.01 3.23 -18.89
C ARG A 194 12.67 2.62 -19.29
N LYS A 195 12.67 1.69 -20.26
CA LYS A 195 11.45 0.99 -20.71
C LYS A 195 10.83 0.16 -19.60
N LEU A 196 11.65 -0.59 -18.85
CA LEU A 196 11.17 -1.40 -17.72
C LEU A 196 10.56 -0.53 -16.61
N ALA A 197 11.17 0.60 -16.28
CA ALA A 197 10.61 1.54 -15.31
C ALA A 197 9.26 2.10 -15.76
N HIS A 198 9.11 2.44 -17.05
CA HIS A 198 7.82 2.88 -17.59
C HIS A 198 6.75 1.80 -17.54
N ILE A 199 7.10 0.55 -17.89
CA ILE A 199 6.18 -0.59 -17.82
C ILE A 199 5.77 -0.82 -16.37
N ALA A 200 6.72 -0.91 -15.44
CA ALA A 200 6.44 -1.13 -14.03
C ALA A 200 5.52 -0.05 -13.46
N HIS A 201 5.81 1.23 -13.69
CA HIS A 201 4.94 2.31 -13.22
C HIS A 201 3.54 2.22 -13.83
N SER A 202 3.43 2.03 -15.15
CA SER A 202 2.13 1.97 -15.83
C SER A 202 1.29 0.79 -15.33
N THR A 203 1.93 -0.37 -15.17
CA THR A 203 1.29 -1.57 -14.60
C THR A 203 0.87 -1.36 -13.15
N LEU A 204 1.69 -0.70 -12.32
CA LEU A 204 1.29 -0.37 -10.95
C LEU A 204 0.08 0.57 -10.89
N TYR A 205 0.01 1.59 -11.76
CA TYR A 205 -1.18 2.44 -11.86
C TYR A 205 -2.43 1.64 -12.25
N PHE A 206 -2.31 0.76 -13.25
CA PHE A 206 -3.39 -0.12 -13.66
C PHE A 206 -3.84 -1.03 -12.50
N LEU A 207 -2.90 -1.71 -11.83
CA LEU A 207 -3.20 -2.63 -10.74
C LEU A 207 -3.84 -1.94 -9.53
N MET A 208 -3.36 -0.75 -9.17
CA MET A 208 -3.94 0.04 -8.07
C MET A 208 -5.40 0.44 -8.32
N LEU A 209 -5.84 0.52 -9.59
CA LEU A 209 -7.25 0.74 -9.94
C LEU A 209 -8.01 -0.57 -10.11
N ALA A 210 -7.42 -1.56 -10.80
CA ALA A 210 -8.07 -2.81 -11.15
C ALA A 210 -8.34 -3.72 -9.92
N VAL A 211 -7.43 -3.75 -8.94
CA VAL A 211 -7.61 -4.59 -7.75
C VAL A 211 -8.83 -4.15 -6.92
N PRO A 212 -9.01 -2.86 -6.56
CA PRO A 212 -10.22 -2.41 -5.87
C PRO A 212 -11.50 -2.63 -6.68
N VAL A 213 -11.47 -2.39 -8.01
CA VAL A 213 -12.63 -2.60 -8.89
C VAL A 213 -13.05 -4.07 -8.91
N THR A 214 -12.10 -4.99 -9.06
CA THR A 214 -12.39 -6.43 -9.02
C THR A 214 -12.90 -6.87 -7.65
N GLY A 215 -12.40 -6.28 -6.56
CA GLY A 215 -12.89 -6.53 -5.21
C GLY A 215 -14.32 -6.03 -4.99
N PHE A 216 -14.65 -4.85 -5.54
CA PHE A 216 -16.01 -4.29 -5.51
C PHE A 216 -17.01 -5.18 -6.23
N PHE A 217 -16.70 -5.62 -7.46
CA PHE A 217 -17.59 -6.53 -8.18
C PHE A 217 -17.65 -7.91 -7.54
N MET A 218 -16.53 -8.44 -7.04
CA MET A 218 -16.50 -9.69 -6.28
C MET A 218 -17.47 -9.64 -5.09
N THR A 219 -17.39 -8.61 -4.23
CA THR A 219 -18.29 -8.52 -3.07
C THR A 219 -19.75 -8.29 -3.49
N SER A 220 -19.97 -7.51 -4.55
CA SER A 220 -21.32 -7.14 -4.98
C SER A 220 -22.08 -8.33 -5.55
N TYR A 221 -21.47 -9.11 -6.45
CA TYR A 221 -22.07 -10.33 -6.98
C TYR A 221 -22.19 -11.45 -5.93
N HIS A 222 -21.42 -11.36 -4.84
CA HIS A 222 -21.57 -12.26 -3.69
C HIS A 222 -22.75 -11.85 -2.77
N GLY A 223 -23.47 -10.77 -3.09
CA GLY A 223 -24.59 -10.28 -2.29
C GLY A 223 -24.19 -9.45 -1.05
N TYR A 224 -22.91 -9.13 -0.89
CA TYR A 224 -22.42 -8.35 0.27
C TYR A 224 -22.16 -6.88 -0.08
N GLY A 225 -22.55 -6.00 0.82
CA GLY A 225 -22.29 -4.56 0.71
C GLY A 225 -20.79 -4.21 0.69
N THR A 226 -20.51 -3.02 0.16
CA THR A 226 -19.18 -2.39 0.24
C THR A 226 -19.18 -1.33 1.34
N TYR A 227 -18.08 -1.22 2.07
CA TYR A 227 -17.95 -0.27 3.18
C TYR A 227 -16.97 0.84 2.84
N PHE A 228 -17.33 2.06 3.23
CA PHE A 228 -16.43 3.21 3.27
C PHE A 228 -16.53 3.83 4.66
N PHE A 229 -15.57 3.51 5.52
CA PHE A 229 -15.55 3.87 6.95
C PHE A 229 -16.83 3.46 7.67
N PHE A 230 -17.75 4.40 7.86
CA PHE A 230 -19.00 4.22 8.61
C PHE A 230 -20.21 3.96 7.70
N TRP A 231 -20.03 4.13 6.39
CA TRP A 231 -21.09 3.95 5.40
C TRP A 231 -21.02 2.56 4.81
N GLU A 232 -22.18 1.91 4.76
CA GLU A 232 -22.41 0.69 4.01
C GLU A 232 -23.19 1.04 2.75
N PHE A 233 -22.73 0.50 1.63
CA PHE A 233 -23.37 0.62 0.33
C PHE A 233 -23.88 -0.77 -0.07
N PRO A 234 -25.19 -0.94 -0.32
CA PRO A 234 -25.72 -2.21 -0.77
C PRO A 234 -25.11 -2.60 -2.13
N PRO A 235 -25.06 -3.90 -2.45
CA PRO A 235 -24.59 -4.35 -3.75
C PRO A 235 -25.47 -3.75 -4.87
N PRO A 236 -24.90 -3.12 -5.90
CA PRO A 236 -25.68 -2.53 -7.00
C PRO A 236 -26.16 -3.57 -8.03
N VAL A 237 -25.83 -4.84 -7.83
CA VAL A 237 -26.13 -5.96 -8.73
C VAL A 237 -26.72 -7.11 -7.92
N SER A 238 -27.54 -7.93 -8.58
CA SER A 238 -28.07 -9.15 -7.97
C SER A 238 -26.97 -10.17 -7.70
N GLU A 239 -27.18 -10.98 -6.66
CA GLU A 239 -26.31 -12.11 -6.33
C GLU A 239 -26.22 -13.10 -7.49
N SER A 240 -25.01 -13.57 -7.79
CA SER A 240 -24.72 -14.48 -8.90
C SER A 240 -23.32 -15.08 -8.76
N ASP A 241 -23.14 -16.32 -9.20
CA ASP A 241 -21.84 -17.04 -9.25
C ASP A 241 -20.73 -16.31 -10.03
N VAL A 242 -21.05 -15.24 -10.77
CA VAL A 242 -20.08 -14.32 -11.37
C VAL A 242 -19.08 -13.77 -10.33
N TYR A 243 -19.42 -13.76 -9.03
CA TYR A 243 -18.47 -13.43 -7.96
C TYR A 243 -17.23 -14.33 -7.95
N ILE A 244 -17.34 -15.59 -8.42
CA ILE A 244 -16.21 -16.54 -8.50
C ILE A 244 -15.17 -16.02 -9.48
N LEU A 245 -15.59 -15.55 -10.66
CA LEU A 245 -14.70 -14.98 -11.68
C LEU A 245 -14.03 -13.70 -11.16
N TRP A 246 -14.78 -12.78 -10.56
CA TRP A 246 -14.19 -11.59 -9.95
C TRP A 246 -13.26 -11.93 -8.78
N GLY A 247 -13.58 -12.99 -8.04
CA GLY A 247 -12.72 -13.55 -7.00
C GLY A 247 -11.40 -14.08 -7.54
N LEU A 248 -11.40 -14.71 -8.72
CA LEU A 248 -10.17 -15.13 -9.40
C LEU A 248 -9.24 -13.94 -9.65
N PHE A 249 -9.78 -12.83 -10.16
CA PHE A 249 -9.00 -11.62 -10.42
C PHE A 249 -8.51 -10.95 -9.15
N HIS A 250 -9.40 -10.77 -8.17
CA HIS A 250 -9.12 -10.00 -6.96
C HIS A 250 -8.25 -10.75 -5.94
N LYS A 251 -8.36 -12.08 -5.85
CA LYS A 251 -7.61 -12.89 -4.86
C LYS A 251 -6.34 -13.50 -5.42
N TYR A 252 -6.27 -13.73 -6.73
CA TYR A 252 -5.17 -14.46 -7.36
C TYR A 252 -4.50 -13.62 -8.46
N LEU A 253 -5.10 -13.50 -9.64
CA LEU A 253 -4.37 -12.99 -10.81
C LEU A 253 -3.72 -11.62 -10.59
N LEU A 254 -4.50 -10.64 -10.12
CA LEU A 254 -4.00 -9.28 -9.97
C LEU A 254 -3.08 -9.11 -8.75
N PRO A 255 -3.36 -9.68 -7.55
CA PRO A 255 -2.41 -9.63 -6.44
C PRO A 255 -1.06 -10.30 -6.73
N TYR A 256 -1.01 -11.46 -7.37
CA TYR A 256 0.28 -12.10 -7.68
C TYR A 256 1.06 -11.29 -8.72
N LEU A 257 0.39 -10.77 -9.75
CA LEU A 257 1.02 -9.84 -10.69
C LEU A 257 1.53 -8.58 -9.97
N LEU A 258 0.75 -8.06 -9.02
CA LEU A 258 1.15 -6.94 -8.18
C LEU A 258 2.41 -7.26 -7.37
N TYR A 259 2.50 -8.43 -6.73
CA TYR A 259 3.68 -8.79 -5.93
C TYR A 259 4.95 -8.82 -6.78
N ILE A 260 4.87 -9.39 -7.99
CA ILE A 260 5.99 -9.44 -8.93
C ILE A 260 6.40 -8.02 -9.34
N VAL A 261 5.46 -7.20 -9.78
CA VAL A 261 5.75 -5.86 -10.31
C VAL A 261 6.20 -4.91 -9.20
N LEU A 262 5.58 -4.97 -8.02
CA LEU A 262 5.98 -4.18 -6.85
C LEU A 262 7.35 -4.60 -6.35
N GLY A 263 7.62 -5.92 -6.27
CA GLY A 263 8.94 -6.45 -5.94
C GLY A 263 10.00 -5.96 -6.92
N ALA A 264 9.76 -6.07 -8.23
CA ALA A 264 10.65 -5.56 -9.26
C ALA A 264 10.87 -4.04 -9.15
N HIS A 265 9.83 -3.27 -8.84
CA HIS A 265 9.92 -1.82 -8.63
C HIS A 265 10.82 -1.47 -7.44
N ILE A 266 10.65 -2.14 -6.29
CA ILE A 266 11.44 -1.92 -5.08
C ILE A 266 12.90 -2.36 -5.32
N ILE A 267 13.11 -3.57 -5.86
CA ILE A 267 14.44 -4.11 -6.14
C ILE A 267 15.17 -3.24 -7.16
N GLY A 268 14.51 -2.79 -8.23
CA GLY A 268 15.09 -1.88 -9.20
C GLY A 268 15.57 -0.58 -8.56
N THR A 269 14.75 -0.02 -7.65
CA THR A 269 15.11 1.19 -6.90
C THR A 269 16.34 0.98 -6.00
N ILE A 270 16.40 -0.16 -5.29
CA ILE A 270 17.54 -0.55 -4.43
C ILE A 270 18.79 -0.76 -5.27
N LYS A 271 18.70 -1.53 -6.37
CA LYS A 271 19.82 -1.81 -7.28
C LYS A 271 20.40 -0.51 -7.83
N HIS A 272 19.57 0.37 -8.38
CA HIS A 272 20.04 1.62 -8.96
C HIS A 272 20.69 2.54 -7.91
N HIS A 273 20.18 2.55 -6.68
CA HIS A 273 20.75 3.38 -5.62
C HIS A 273 22.08 2.85 -5.07
N PHE A 274 22.14 1.56 -4.71
CA PHE A 274 23.28 0.99 -3.99
C PHE A 274 24.33 0.35 -4.91
N TYR A 275 23.94 -0.22 -6.04
CA TYR A 275 24.84 -0.92 -6.95
C TYR A 275 25.27 -0.01 -8.11
N ASP A 276 24.32 0.57 -8.83
CA ASP A 276 24.62 1.42 -10.00
C ASP A 276 25.03 2.85 -9.60
N LYS A 277 24.90 3.22 -8.31
CA LYS A 277 25.16 4.57 -7.76
C LYS A 277 24.32 5.69 -8.40
N HIS A 278 23.25 5.34 -9.12
CA HIS A 278 22.25 6.26 -9.64
C HIS A 278 21.31 6.70 -8.50
N THR A 279 21.75 7.69 -7.73
CA THR A 279 20.99 8.19 -6.56
C THR A 279 19.74 9.00 -6.93
N SER A 280 19.58 9.40 -8.19
CA SER A 280 18.54 10.32 -8.66
C SER A 280 17.12 9.77 -8.46
N ALA A 281 16.89 8.48 -8.69
CA ALA A 281 15.54 7.89 -8.60
C ALA A 281 14.91 8.06 -7.21
N ILE A 282 15.68 7.79 -6.15
CA ILE A 282 15.22 7.99 -4.76
C ILE A 282 15.20 9.47 -4.39
N LYS A 283 16.24 10.23 -4.77
CA LYS A 283 16.34 11.66 -4.48
C LYS A 283 15.14 12.43 -4.97
N ARG A 284 14.62 12.09 -6.15
CA ARG A 284 13.44 12.74 -6.73
C ARG A 284 12.17 12.65 -5.89
N MET A 285 12.07 11.64 -5.03
CA MET A 285 10.91 11.40 -4.16
C MET A 285 11.16 11.70 -2.69
N ASN A 286 12.42 11.89 -2.27
CA ASN A 286 12.83 12.01 -0.87
C ASN A 286 13.64 13.27 -0.53
N SER A 287 14.32 13.88 -1.50
CA SER A 287 15.18 15.06 -1.31
C SER A 287 14.81 16.24 -2.21
#